data_AF-A0A7J8S4J3-F1
#
_entry.id   AF-A0A7J8S4J3-F1
#
_cell.length_a   1.000
_cell.length_b   1.000
_cell.length_c   1.000
_cell.angle_alpha   90.00
_cell.angle_beta   90.00
_cell.angle_gamma   90.00
#
_symmetry.space_group_name_H-M   'P 1'
#
loop_
_entity.id
_entity.type
_entity.pdbx_description
1 polymer ?
#
loop_
_entity_poly.entity_id
_entity_poly.type
_entity_poly.pdbx_seq_one_letter_code
_entity_poly.pdbx_strand_id
1 'polypeptide(L)'
;MLTQQVSPTGDPVLFLQLAFTATFFAGLFQASLGFLRLGFIIDFLSKATLIGFMAGAAIIVSLQQLKSLLGITHFTKKMGFIPVMTSVFHNSQEWSWQTILMGFSFLVFLLVARHVSMRRPKLFWVSAAAPLVCVILSTFLVFAFKAQHHGFSVIGKLQEGLNPPSWNMLQFHGGHLGLSMKTGLVTGIISL
;
A
#
# COMPACT_ATOMS: atom_id res chain seq x y z
N MET A 1 -7.18 9.08 -8.13
CA MET A 1 -8.25 10.06 -8.41
C MET A 1 -8.33 11.09 -7.29
N LEU A 2 -8.55 10.68 -6.03
CA LEU A 2 -8.59 11.61 -4.89
C LEU A 2 -7.30 12.43 -4.72
N THR A 3 -6.14 11.78 -4.78
CA THR A 3 -4.81 12.41 -4.66
C THR A 3 -4.48 13.43 -5.76
N GLN A 4 -5.24 13.46 -6.86
CA GLN A 4 -5.06 14.43 -7.93
C GLN A 4 -5.85 15.72 -7.67
N GLN A 5 -6.96 15.65 -6.92
CA GLN A 5 -7.78 16.83 -6.60
C GLN A 5 -7.52 17.37 -5.19
N VAL A 6 -7.22 16.50 -4.23
CA VAL A 6 -6.95 16.87 -2.84
C VAL A 6 -5.60 16.30 -2.42
N SER A 7 -4.70 17.18 -1.97
CA SER A 7 -3.38 16.78 -1.50
C SER A 7 -3.46 16.21 -0.08
N PRO A 8 -2.97 14.98 0.17
CA PRO A 8 -3.00 14.37 1.51
C PRO A 8 -2.22 15.16 2.58
N THR A 9 -1.22 15.93 2.16
CA THR A 9 -0.38 16.76 3.04
C THR A 9 -0.90 18.18 3.23
N GLY A 10 -1.79 18.64 2.35
CA GLY A 10 -2.39 19.98 2.44
C GLY A 10 -3.60 19.97 3.37
N ASP A 11 -4.57 19.12 3.04
CA ASP A 11 -5.83 18.98 3.79
C ASP A 11 -6.06 17.51 4.17
N PRO A 12 -5.36 16.99 5.19
CA PRO A 12 -5.40 15.57 5.55
C PRO A 12 -6.80 15.11 5.98
N VAL A 13 -7.55 15.98 6.67
CA VAL A 13 -8.91 15.67 7.15
C VAL A 13 -9.87 15.51 5.97
N LEU A 14 -9.83 16.45 5.00
CA LEU A 14 -10.67 16.37 3.81
C LEU A 14 -10.31 15.14 2.96
N PHE A 15 -9.02 14.87 2.76
CA PHE A 15 -8.59 13.67 2.05
C PHE A 15 -9.12 12.39 2.71
N LEU A 16 -9.08 12.31 4.04
CA LEU A 16 -9.60 11.18 4.80
C LEU A 16 -11.12 11.05 4.66
N GLN A 17 -11.87 12.14 4.74
CA GLN A 17 -13.32 12.17 4.53
C GLN A 17 -13.70 11.66 3.14
N LEU A 18 -12.98 12.11 2.10
CA LEU A 18 -13.20 11.66 0.72
C LEU A 18 -12.84 10.18 0.55
N ALA A 19 -11.77 9.71 1.18
CA ALA A 19 -11.39 8.30 1.17
C ALA A 19 -12.47 7.42 1.81
N PHE A 20 -12.95 7.77 3.00
CA PHE A 20 -14.03 7.02 3.66
C PHE A 20 -15.33 7.05 2.85
N THR A 21 -15.69 8.20 2.29
CA THR A 21 -16.88 8.33 1.45
C THR A 21 -16.77 7.48 0.18
N ALA A 22 -15.60 7.46 -0.48
CA ALA A 22 -15.36 6.62 -1.65
C ALA A 22 -15.40 5.12 -1.28
N THR A 23 -14.79 4.72 -0.16
CA THR A 23 -14.85 3.33 0.33
C THR A 23 -16.28 2.91 0.66
N PHE A 24 -17.08 3.80 1.26
CA PHE A 24 -18.50 3.56 1.51
C PHE A 24 -19.27 3.29 0.22
N PHE A 25 -19.08 4.11 -0.82
CA PHE A 25 -19.71 3.88 -2.13
C PHE A 25 -19.22 2.60 -2.80
N ALA A 26 -17.94 2.24 -2.66
CA ALA A 26 -17.40 0.98 -3.17
C ALA A 26 -18.10 -0.22 -2.52
N GLY A 27 -18.23 -0.22 -1.19
CA GLY A 27 -18.91 -1.27 -0.44
C GLY A 27 -20.41 -1.33 -0.74
N LEU A 28 -21.09 -0.19 -0.84
CA LEU A 28 -22.49 -0.12 -1.23
C LEU A 28 -22.72 -0.70 -2.64
N PHE A 29 -21.85 -0.37 -3.58
CA PHE A 29 -21.91 -0.91 -4.94
C PHE A 29 -21.70 -2.43 -4.95
N GLN A 30 -20.68 -2.94 -4.26
CA GLN A 30 -20.42 -4.38 -4.15
C GLN A 30 -21.55 -5.13 -3.46
N ALA A 31 -22.10 -4.59 -2.37
CA ALA A 31 -23.27 -5.15 -1.69
C ALA A 31 -24.49 -5.20 -2.61
N SER A 32 -24.69 -4.17 -3.44
CA SER A 32 -25.79 -4.12 -4.41
C SER A 32 -25.61 -5.19 -5.50
N LEU A 33 -24.40 -5.36 -6.05
CA LEU A 33 -24.09 -6.43 -7.00
C LEU A 33 -24.28 -7.82 -6.38
N GLY A 34 -23.86 -8.01 -5.13
CA GLY A 34 -24.03 -9.26 -4.39
C GLY A 34 -25.51 -9.59 -4.14
N PHE A 35 -26.31 -8.59 -3.76
CA PHE A 35 -27.75 -8.74 -3.60
C PHE A 35 -28.45 -9.12 -4.92
N LEU A 36 -28.04 -8.50 -6.02
CA LEU A 36 -28.53 -8.80 -7.37
C LEU A 36 -27.93 -10.09 -7.96
N ARG A 37 -27.05 -10.79 -7.24
CA ARG A 37 -26.34 -12.00 -7.68
C ARG A 37 -25.56 -11.81 -9.00
N LEU A 38 -25.04 -10.61 -9.22
CA LEU A 38 -24.28 -10.23 -10.43
C LEU A 38 -22.82 -10.73 -10.43
N GLY A 39 -22.47 -11.69 -9.56
CA GLY A 39 -21.13 -12.28 -9.49
C GLY A 39 -20.71 -12.99 -10.77
N PHE A 40 -21.67 -13.44 -11.59
CA PHE A 40 -21.40 -14.09 -12.88
C PHE A 40 -20.65 -13.17 -13.86
N ILE A 41 -20.69 -11.85 -13.67
CA ILE A 41 -19.99 -10.88 -14.54
C ILE A 41 -18.48 -11.13 -14.53
N ILE A 42 -17.93 -11.61 -13.41
CA ILE A 42 -16.50 -11.91 -13.26
C ILE A 42 -16.11 -13.10 -14.15
N ASP A 43 -17.01 -14.07 -14.34
CA ASP A 43 -16.74 -15.27 -15.17
C ASP A 43 -16.59 -14.93 -16.66
N PHE A 44 -17.07 -13.74 -17.09
CA PHE A 44 -16.87 -13.22 -18.43
C PHE A 44 -15.51 -12.56 -18.64
N LEU A 45 -14.74 -12.30 -17.58
CA LEU A 45 -13.40 -11.77 -17.70
C LEU A 45 -12.42 -12.88 -18.09
N SER A 46 -11.70 -12.67 -19.19
CA SER A 46 -10.73 -13.65 -19.65
C SER A 46 -9.62 -13.84 -18.61
N LYS A 47 -9.19 -15.10 -18.41
CA LYS A 47 -8.06 -15.44 -17.54
C LYS A 47 -6.79 -14.65 -17.90
N ALA A 48 -6.58 -14.37 -19.19
CA ALA A 48 -5.46 -13.57 -19.67
C ALA A 48 -5.53 -12.12 -19.17
N THR A 49 -6.72 -11.51 -19.17
CA THR A 49 -6.94 -10.15 -18.65
C THR A 49 -6.67 -10.09 -17.15
N LEU A 50 -7.15 -11.06 -16.37
CA LEU A 50 -6.91 -11.12 -14.92
C LEU A 50 -5.42 -11.27 -14.60
N ILE A 51 -4.71 -12.18 -15.28
CA ILE A 51 -3.26 -12.36 -15.09
C ILE A 51 -2.50 -11.08 -15.48
N GLY A 52 -2.84 -10.45 -16.61
CA GLY A 52 -2.23 -9.20 -17.06
C GLY A 52 -2.43 -8.05 -16.06
N PHE A 53 -3.65 -7.90 -15.54
CA PHE A 53 -3.96 -6.91 -14.52
C PHE A 53 -3.17 -7.16 -13.21
N MET A 54 -3.17 -8.40 -12.71
CA MET A 54 -2.41 -8.77 -11.51
C MET A 54 -0.91 -8.55 -11.66
N ALA A 55 -0.34 -8.90 -12.82
CA ALA A 55 1.07 -8.68 -13.12
C ALA A 55 1.41 -7.18 -13.17
N GLY A 56 0.57 -6.37 -13.82
CA GLY A 56 0.71 -4.91 -13.86
C GLY A 56 0.64 -4.28 -12.46
N ALA A 57 -0.34 -4.70 -11.66
CA ALA A 57 -0.46 -4.24 -10.26
C ALA A 57 0.77 -4.64 -9.42
N ALA A 58 1.25 -5.88 -9.56
CA ALA A 58 2.45 -6.36 -8.87
C ALA A 58 3.69 -5.54 -9.24
N ILE A 59 3.86 -5.16 -10.51
CA ILE A 59 4.93 -4.28 -10.96
C ILE A 59 4.80 -2.92 -10.27
N ILE A 60 3.63 -2.28 -10.35
CA ILE A 60 3.40 -0.95 -9.74
C ILE A 60 3.68 -0.97 -8.23
N VAL A 61 3.19 -1.98 -7.51
CA VAL A 61 3.45 -2.15 -6.07
C VAL A 61 4.95 -2.32 -5.81
N SER A 62 5.64 -3.15 -6.59
CA SER A 62 7.09 -3.37 -6.43
C SER A 62 7.88 -2.08 -6.66
N LEU A 63 7.52 -1.28 -7.66
CA LEU A 63 8.14 0.02 -7.91
C LEU A 63 7.92 1.02 -6.78
N GLN A 64 6.75 1.00 -6.14
CA GLN A 64 6.47 1.86 -4.99
C GLN A 64 7.30 1.47 -3.76
N GLN A 65 7.64 0.19 -3.60
CA GLN A 65 8.52 -0.28 -2.51
C GLN A 65 9.96 0.20 -2.68
N LEU A 66 10.40 0.56 -3.89
CA LEU A 66 11.75 1.12 -4.10
C LEU A 66 11.98 2.39 -3.30
N LYS A 67 10.94 3.21 -3.11
CA LYS A 67 11.02 4.40 -2.24
C LYS A 67 11.54 4.02 -0.84
N SER A 68 10.90 3.03 -0.23
CA SER A 68 11.21 2.57 1.12
C SER A 68 12.54 1.83 1.18
N LEU A 69 12.88 1.05 0.15
CA LEU A 69 14.12 0.28 0.09
C LEU A 69 15.35 1.19 -0.09
N LEU A 70 15.23 2.24 -0.90
CA LEU A 70 16.32 3.19 -1.18
C LEU A 70 16.41 4.33 -0.15
N GLY A 71 15.37 4.52 0.67
CA GLY A 71 15.32 5.60 1.67
C GLY A 71 15.01 6.98 1.08
N ILE A 72 14.43 7.05 -0.12
CA ILE A 72 14.15 8.31 -0.83
C ILE A 72 13.01 9.06 -0.13
N THR A 73 13.27 10.32 0.23
CA THR A 73 12.28 11.17 0.91
C THR A 73 11.36 11.87 -0.08
N HIS A 74 11.93 12.43 -1.14
CA HIS A 74 11.17 13.07 -2.21
C HIS A 74 10.82 12.04 -3.29
N PHE A 75 9.59 11.53 -3.26
CA PHE A 75 9.13 10.55 -4.24
C PHE A 75 7.93 11.07 -5.02
N THR A 76 7.89 10.73 -6.31
CA THR A 76 6.79 11.15 -7.18
C THR A 76 5.42 10.68 -6.66
N LYS A 77 4.40 11.56 -6.75
CA LYS A 77 3.01 11.20 -6.44
C LYS A 77 2.36 10.38 -7.56
N LYS A 78 3.00 10.28 -8.74
CA LYS A 78 2.47 9.54 -9.90
C LYS A 78 2.92 8.08 -9.80
N MET A 79 1.97 7.15 -9.91
CA MET A 79 2.23 5.71 -9.76
C MET A 79 2.63 4.99 -11.07
N GLY A 80 2.88 5.73 -12.15
CA GLY A 80 3.29 5.15 -13.43
C GLY A 80 4.76 4.72 -13.44
N PHE A 81 5.09 3.73 -14.28
CA PHE A 81 6.46 3.22 -14.42
C PHE A 81 7.48 4.33 -14.71
N ILE A 82 7.22 5.14 -15.75
CA ILE A 82 8.14 6.20 -16.18
C ILE A 82 8.37 7.23 -15.07
N PRO A 83 7.33 7.87 -14.48
CA PRO A 83 7.53 8.80 -13.37
C PRO A 83 8.30 8.22 -12.18
N VAL A 84 8.04 6.96 -11.82
CA VAL A 84 8.69 6.31 -10.68
C VAL A 84 10.17 6.07 -10.97
N MET A 85 10.51 5.52 -12.15
CA MET A 85 11.91 5.32 -12.55
C MET A 85 12.67 6.64 -12.65
N THR A 86 12.08 7.67 -13.27
CA THR A 86 12.69 9.00 -13.31
C THR A 86 12.95 9.53 -11.90
N SER A 87 12.01 9.38 -10.97
CA SER A 87 12.19 9.82 -9.57
C SER A 87 13.32 9.06 -8.87
N VAL A 88 13.46 7.76 -9.10
CA VAL A 88 14.51 6.92 -8.50
C VAL A 88 15.89 7.34 -8.99
N PHE A 89 16.06 7.55 -10.30
CA PHE A 89 17.34 7.94 -10.88
C PHE A 89 17.70 9.40 -10.61
N HIS A 90 16.71 10.31 -10.59
CA HIS A 90 16.98 11.72 -10.34
C HIS A 90 17.34 12.00 -8.88
N ASN A 91 16.72 11.27 -7.94
CA ASN A 91 16.98 11.41 -6.50
C ASN A 91 18.05 10.41 -5.99
N SER A 92 18.98 10.02 -6.85
CA SER A 92 20.08 9.08 -6.49
C SER A 92 20.98 9.60 -5.37
N GLN A 93 21.03 10.92 -5.17
CA GLN A 93 21.79 11.54 -4.08
C GLN A 93 21.14 11.37 -2.70
N GLU A 94 19.85 11.05 -2.63
CA GLU A 94 19.15 10.79 -1.36
C GLU A 94 19.29 9.34 -0.88
N TRP A 95 20.02 8.50 -1.62
CA TRP A 95 20.12 7.07 -1.29
C TRP A 95 20.88 6.86 0.02
N SER A 96 20.20 6.27 0.99
CA SER A 96 20.82 5.85 2.24
C SER A 96 21.33 4.42 2.09
N TRP A 97 22.66 4.26 2.02
CA TRP A 97 23.30 2.94 1.99
C TRP A 97 22.87 2.05 3.16
N GLN A 98 22.67 2.65 4.34
CA GLN A 98 22.22 1.95 5.53
C GLN A 98 20.80 1.37 5.36
N THR A 99 19.89 2.16 4.80
CA THR A 99 18.51 1.73 4.52
C THR A 99 18.48 0.63 3.45
N ILE A 100 19.30 0.76 2.41
CA ILE A 100 19.43 -0.23 1.33
C ILE A 100 19.93 -1.56 1.88
N LEU A 101 21.01 -1.54 2.66
CA LEU A 101 21.60 -2.75 3.24
C LEU A 101 20.61 -3.47 4.15
N MET A 102 19.94 -2.72 5.03
CA MET A 102 18.94 -3.28 5.94
C MET A 102 17.73 -3.84 5.19
N GLY A 103 17.16 -3.07 4.26
CA GLY A 103 16.02 -3.48 3.44
C GLY A 103 16.33 -4.71 2.59
N PHE A 104 17.50 -4.75 1.96
CA PHE A 104 17.94 -5.89 1.16
C PHE A 104 18.20 -7.13 2.01
N SER A 105 18.79 -6.99 3.21
CA SER A 105 18.97 -8.09 4.15
C SER A 105 17.64 -8.75 4.55
N PHE A 106 16.64 -7.94 4.92
CA PHE A 106 15.30 -8.44 5.24
C PHE A 106 14.58 -9.03 4.02
N LEU A 107 14.75 -8.45 2.83
CA LEU A 107 14.20 -9.00 1.60
C LEU A 107 14.76 -10.40 1.32
N VAL A 108 16.08 -10.58 1.42
CA VAL A 108 16.74 -11.88 1.26
C VAL A 108 16.23 -12.86 2.30
N PHE A 109 16.13 -12.46 3.57
CA PHE A 109 15.58 -13.31 4.64
C PHE A 109 14.15 -13.78 4.32
N LEU A 110 13.26 -12.87 3.88
CA LEU A 110 11.88 -13.21 3.50
C LEU A 110 11.83 -14.18 2.31
N LEU A 111 12.67 -13.97 1.30
CA LEU A 111 12.75 -14.86 0.13
C LEU A 111 13.27 -16.24 0.52
N VAL A 112 14.28 -16.32 1.39
CA VAL A 112 14.81 -17.59 1.90
C VAL A 112 13.75 -18.31 2.74
N ALA A 113 13.05 -17.62 3.64
CA ALA A 113 11.97 -18.19 4.44
C ALA A 113 10.86 -18.77 3.55
N ARG A 114 10.47 -18.04 2.49
CA ARG A 114 9.51 -18.52 1.49
C ARG A 114 10.03 -19.74 0.73
N HIS A 115 11.29 -19.73 0.30
CA HIS A 115 11.90 -20.86 -0.42
C HIS A 115 11.97 -22.13 0.42
N VAL A 116 12.32 -22.01 1.71
CA VAL A 116 12.34 -23.12 2.66
C VAL A 116 10.92 -23.68 2.86
N SER A 117 9.92 -22.82 3.03
CA SER A 117 8.51 -23.22 3.14
C SER A 117 8.03 -24.00 1.91
N MET A 118 8.44 -23.59 0.71
CA MET A 118 8.08 -24.30 -0.53
C MET A 118 8.75 -25.67 -0.63
N ARG A 119 10.01 -25.81 -0.18
CA ARG A 119 10.72 -27.11 -0.18
C ARG A 119 10.28 -28.05 0.93
N ARG A 120 9.80 -27.51 2.06
CA ARG A 120 9.40 -28.28 3.24
C ARG A 120 7.98 -27.87 3.65
N PRO A 121 6.94 -28.57 3.19
CA PRO A 121 5.55 -28.20 3.47
C PRO A 121 5.20 -28.24 4.98
N LYS A 122 5.93 -29.03 5.79
CA LYS A 122 5.83 -29.03 7.25
C LYS A 122 6.25 -27.70 7.91
N LEU A 123 7.00 -26.86 7.20
CA LEU A 123 7.51 -25.56 7.66
C LEU A 123 6.74 -24.38 7.06
N PHE A 124 5.50 -24.57 6.60
CA PHE A 124 4.65 -23.49 6.07
C PHE A 124 4.53 -22.28 7.03
N TRP A 125 4.47 -22.57 8.35
CA TRP A 125 4.42 -21.58 9.41
C TRP A 125 5.60 -20.61 9.40
N VAL A 126 6.78 -21.04 8.90
CA VAL A 126 7.97 -20.18 8.80
C VAL A 126 7.73 -19.03 7.85
N SER A 127 7.10 -19.27 6.69
CA SER A 127 6.80 -18.19 5.74
C SER A 127 5.73 -17.24 6.27
N ALA A 128 4.77 -17.74 7.06
CA ALA A 128 3.74 -16.91 7.68
C ALA A 128 4.29 -16.06 8.84
N ALA A 129 5.24 -16.60 9.62
CA ALA A 129 5.87 -15.91 10.75
C ALA A 129 6.97 -14.93 10.31
N ALA A 130 7.60 -15.14 9.16
CA ALA A 130 8.76 -14.35 8.72
C ALA A 130 8.52 -12.83 8.68
N PRO A 131 7.39 -12.28 8.18
CA PRO A 131 7.15 -10.83 8.22
C PRO A 131 7.10 -10.27 9.64
N LEU A 132 6.47 -10.98 10.58
CA LEU A 132 6.40 -10.57 11.99
C LEU A 132 7.79 -10.60 12.64
N VAL A 133 8.55 -11.66 12.37
CA VAL A 133 9.93 -11.81 12.84
C VAL A 133 10.82 -10.69 12.31
N CYS A 134 10.68 -10.30 11.03
CA CYS A 134 11.39 -9.15 10.45
C CYS A 134 11.08 -7.85 11.21
N VAL A 135 9.81 -7.60 11.53
CA VAL A 135 9.41 -6.39 12.27
C VAL A 135 10.04 -6.38 13.67
N ILE A 136 9.95 -7.48 14.40
CA ILE A 136 10.52 -7.61 15.76
C ILE A 136 12.04 -7.43 15.74
N LEU A 137 12.75 -8.13 14.84
CA LEU A 137 14.20 -8.01 14.68
C LEU A 137 14.61 -6.59 14.28
N SER A 138 13.89 -5.98 13.35
CA SER A 138 14.15 -4.60 12.92
C SER A 138 14.01 -3.62 14.08
N THR A 139 12.92 -3.70 14.85
CA THR A 139 12.71 -2.86 16.05
C THR A 139 13.83 -3.05 17.08
N PHE A 140 14.24 -4.30 17.33
CA PHE A 140 15.32 -4.60 18.26
C PHE A 140 16.66 -4.03 17.79
N LEU A 141 17.00 -4.20 16.51
CA LEU A 141 18.23 -3.65 15.92
C LEU A 141 18.24 -2.13 15.99
N VAL A 142 17.15 -1.46 15.61
CA VAL A 142 17.03 0.01 15.67
C VAL A 142 17.21 0.52 17.11
N PHE A 143 16.67 -0.19 18.10
CA PHE A 143 16.83 0.13 19.52
C PHE A 143 18.27 -0.07 19.99
N ALA A 144 18.87 -1.23 19.72
CA ALA A 144 20.22 -1.58 20.15
C ALA A 144 21.29 -0.65 19.56
N PHE A 145 21.18 -0.29 18.28
CA PHE A 145 22.14 0.56 17.59
C PHE A 145 21.91 2.08 17.81
N LYS A 146 20.93 2.49 18.63
CA LYS A 146 20.48 3.89 18.77
C LYS A 146 20.40 4.58 17.39
N ALA A 147 19.76 3.88 16.44
CA ALA A 147 19.80 4.22 15.03
C ALA A 147 19.16 5.59 14.71
N GLN A 148 18.48 6.22 15.68
CA GLN A 148 17.96 7.59 15.57
C GLN A 148 19.04 8.64 15.25
N HIS A 149 20.30 8.42 15.61
CA HIS A 149 21.39 9.36 15.30
C HIS A 149 22.03 9.16 13.91
N HIS A 150 21.70 8.08 13.19
CA HIS A 150 22.38 7.67 11.95
C HIS A 150 21.51 7.79 10.69
N GLY A 151 20.46 8.62 10.73
CA GLY A 151 19.68 8.96 9.52
C GLY A 151 18.67 7.91 9.06
N PHE A 152 18.31 6.95 9.90
CA PHE A 152 17.23 6.00 9.58
C PHE A 152 15.86 6.68 9.71
N SER A 153 15.01 6.49 8.71
CA SER A 153 13.60 6.90 8.79
C SER A 153 12.85 5.96 9.73
N VAL A 154 12.75 6.35 11.00
CA VAL A 154 12.02 5.60 12.02
C VAL A 154 10.56 6.02 11.99
N ILE A 155 9.66 5.03 12.05
CA ILE A 155 8.22 5.26 12.22
C ILE A 155 8.03 6.05 13.52
N GLY A 156 7.41 7.22 13.42
CA GLY A 156 7.18 8.12 14.55
C GLY A 156 6.19 7.55 15.56
N LYS A 157 5.74 8.40 16.49
CA LYS A 157 4.75 7.99 17.50
C LYS A 157 3.44 7.57 16.82
N LEU A 158 3.01 6.33 17.05
CA LEU A 158 1.68 5.87 16.70
C LEU A 158 0.70 6.38 17.76
N GLN A 159 -0.47 6.85 17.34
CA GLN A 159 -1.54 7.18 18.27
C GLN A 159 -2.09 5.89 18.87
N GLU A 160 -2.02 5.77 20.19
CA GLU A 160 -2.56 4.64 20.94
C GLU A 160 -4.06 4.84 21.16
N GLY A 161 -4.86 3.79 20.94
CA GLY A 161 -6.30 3.81 21.20
C GLY A 161 -7.16 3.28 20.06
N LEU A 162 -8.47 3.24 20.30
CA LEU A 162 -9.46 2.91 19.27
C LEU A 162 -9.87 4.18 18.55
N ASN A 163 -9.80 4.16 17.22
CA ASN A 163 -10.30 5.27 16.41
C ASN A 163 -11.83 5.35 16.58
N PRO A 164 -12.42 6.53 16.87
CA PRO A 164 -13.87 6.66 17.01
C PRO A 164 -14.59 6.27 15.70
N PRO A 165 -15.89 5.91 15.77
CA PRO A 165 -16.69 5.63 14.58
C PRO A 165 -16.62 6.79 13.58
N SER A 166 -16.20 6.50 12.35
CA SER A 166 -15.99 7.49 11.30
C SER A 166 -17.27 7.95 10.61
N TRP A 167 -18.45 7.73 11.21
CA TRP A 167 -19.75 8.12 10.64
C TRP A 167 -19.84 9.62 10.38
N ASN A 168 -19.27 10.42 11.28
CA ASN A 168 -19.22 11.88 11.16
C ASN A 168 -18.23 12.36 10.08
N MET A 169 -17.42 11.47 9.51
CA MET A 169 -16.45 11.77 8.45
C MET A 169 -16.98 11.44 7.05
N LEU A 170 -18.18 10.88 6.94
CA LEU A 170 -18.84 10.65 5.65
C LEU A 170 -19.43 11.96 5.14
N GLN A 171 -18.91 12.45 4.01
CA GLN A 171 -19.39 13.68 3.40
C GLN A 171 -20.27 13.39 2.19
N PHE A 172 -21.59 13.47 2.42
CA PHE A 172 -22.61 13.34 1.37
C PHE A 172 -22.99 14.67 0.70
N HIS A 173 -22.37 15.78 1.13
CA HIS A 173 -22.68 17.12 0.64
C HIS A 173 -21.40 17.83 0.17
N GLY A 174 -21.48 18.57 -0.95
CA GLY A 174 -20.39 19.39 -1.49
C GLY A 174 -19.93 19.01 -2.91
N GLY A 175 -19.04 19.82 -3.48
CA GLY A 175 -18.57 19.69 -4.87
C GLY A 175 -17.74 18.42 -5.16
N HIS A 176 -17.19 17.77 -4.12
CA HIS A 176 -16.36 16.57 -4.26
C HIS A 176 -17.14 15.25 -4.11
N LEU A 177 -18.47 15.31 -3.92
CA LEU A 177 -19.30 14.10 -3.82
C LEU A 177 -19.22 13.26 -5.09
N GLY A 178 -19.37 13.90 -6.26
CA GLY A 178 -19.29 13.21 -7.56
C GLY A 178 -17.93 12.53 -7.79
N LEU A 179 -16.84 13.15 -7.32
CA LEU A 179 -15.51 12.55 -7.36
C LEU A 179 -15.43 11.31 -6.48
N SER A 180 -15.94 11.39 -5.24
CA SER A 180 -15.90 10.29 -4.27
C SER A 180 -16.76 9.12 -4.73
N MET A 181 -17.95 9.39 -5.27
CA MET A 181 -18.83 8.37 -5.83
C MET A 181 -18.19 7.71 -7.06
N LYS A 182 -17.64 8.49 -8.01
CA LYS A 182 -16.94 7.94 -9.17
C LYS A 182 -15.74 7.08 -8.76
N THR A 183 -14.96 7.56 -7.79
CA THR A 183 -13.81 6.81 -7.27
C THR A 183 -14.29 5.51 -6.61
N GLY A 184 -15.32 5.58 -5.77
CA GLY A 184 -15.90 4.43 -5.10
C GLY A 184 -16.44 3.37 -6.06
N LEU A 185 -17.16 3.78 -7.11
CA LEU A 185 -17.64 2.87 -8.15
C LEU A 185 -16.48 2.19 -8.89
N VAL A 186 -15.48 2.95 -9.33
CA VAL A 186 -14.30 2.38 -10.01
C VAL A 186 -13.55 1.43 -9.10
N THR A 187 -13.34 1.80 -7.84
CA THR A 187 -12.71 0.93 -6.84
C THR A 187 -13.54 -0.33 -6.57
N GLY A 188 -14.87 -0.20 -6.49
CA GLY A 188 -15.78 -1.32 -6.28
C GLY A 188 -15.75 -2.33 -7.42
N ILE A 189 -15.69 -1.85 -8.68
CA ILE A 189 -15.54 -2.69 -9.88
C ILE A 189 -14.18 -3.40 -9.89
N ILE A 190 -13.09 -2.69 -9.59
CA ILE A 190 -11.73 -3.26 -9.60
C ILE A 190 -11.54 -4.31 -8.49
N SER A 191 -12.26 -4.17 -7.38
CA SER A 191 -12.19 -5.08 -6.24
C SER A 191 -13.14 -6.28 -6.33
N LEU A 192 -13.93 -6.38 -7.40
CA LEU A 192 -14.81 -7.52 -7.69
C LEU A 192 -13.98 -8.69 -8.25
#